data_AF-A0A3D1KKY4-F1
#
_entry.id   AF-A0A3D1KKY4-F1
#
_cell.length_a   1.000
_cell.length_b   1.000
_cell.length_c   1.000
_cell.angle_alpha   90.00
_cell.angle_beta   90.00
_cell.angle_gamma   90.00
#
_symmetry.space_group_name_H-M   'P 1'
#
loop_
_entity.id
_entity.type
_entity.pdbx_description
1 polymer ?
#
loop_
_entity_poly.entity_id
_entity_poly.type
_entity_poly.pdbx_seq_one_letter_code
_entity_poly.pdbx_strand_id
1 'polypeptide(L)' 'MTLALPKVGLIKPEAHPWIGDLYVADIGVPRIAYEKLGIDVGDWFRDKEIVKI' A
#
# COMPACT_ATOMS: atom_id res chain seq x y z
N MET A 1 -6.15 7.69 -1.19
CA MET A 1 -4.68 7.56 -1.02
C MET A 1 -4.36 7.08 0.38
N THR A 2 -3.37 6.20 0.55
CA THR A 2 -2.91 5.67 1.83
C THR A 2 -1.40 5.49 1.84
N LEU A 3 -0.80 5.36 3.02
CA LEU A 3 0.67 5.38 3.19
C LEU A 3 1.25 3.98 3.40
N ALA A 4 2.43 3.74 2.80
CA ALA A 4 3.25 2.53 2.94
C ALA A 4 2.58 1.25 2.40
N LEU A 5 1.63 0.69 3.15
CA LEU A 5 0.81 -0.45 2.74
C LEU A 5 -0.68 -0.13 2.92
N PRO A 6 -1.56 -0.69 2.07
CA PRO A 6 -2.99 -0.55 2.27
C PRO A 6 -3.42 -1.23 3.57
N LYS A 7 -4.29 -0.55 4.31
CA LYS A 7 -4.93 -1.16 5.48
C LYS A 7 -6.00 -2.11 4.93
N VAL A 8 -6.08 -3.33 5.48
CA VAL A 8 -7.04 -4.35 5.01
C VAL A 8 -8.48 -3.83 4.95
N GLY A 9 -8.87 -2.96 5.88
CA GLY A 9 -10.19 -2.34 5.89
C GLY A 9 -10.50 -1.48 4.67
N LEU A 10 -9.50 -0.96 3.95
CA LEU A 10 -9.68 -0.17 2.72
C LEU A 10 -9.80 -1.04 1.47
N ILE A 11 -9.36 -2.30 1.53
CA ILE A 11 -9.40 -3.25 0.40
C ILE A 11 -10.70 -4.07 0.40
N LYS A 12 -11.33 -4.17 1.57
CA LYS A 12 -12.54 -4.97 1.73
C LYS A 12 -13.73 -4.36 0.97
N PRO A 13 -14.64 -5.18 0.41
CA PRO A 13 -15.80 -4.70 -0.33
C PRO A 13 -16.67 -3.71 0.45
N GLU A 14 -16.76 -3.85 1.78
CA GLU A 14 -17.56 -2.97 2.62
C GLU A 14 -17.06 -1.52 2.63
N ALA A 15 -15.80 -1.28 2.23
CA ALA A 15 -15.23 0.06 2.14
C ALA A 15 -15.57 0.78 0.83
N HIS A 16 -15.93 0.06 -0.24
CA HIS A 16 -16.15 0.64 -1.57
C HIS A 16 -17.16 1.80 -1.61
N PRO A 17 -18.27 1.80 -0.82
CA PRO A 17 -19.20 2.94 -0.81
C PRO A 17 -18.57 4.23 -0.23
N TRP A 18 -17.48 4.10 0.52
CA TRP A 18 -16.87 5.18 1.30
C TRP A 18 -15.56 5.69 0.69
N ILE A 19 -15.03 5.00 -0.31
CA ILE A 19 -13.77 5.36 -0.96
C ILE A 19 -13.94 5.44 -2.49
N GLY A 20 -13.16 6.31 -3.12
CA GLY A 20 -12.97 6.27 -4.57
C GLY A 20 -11.85 5.31 -4.95
N ASP A 21 -11.13 5.64 -6.02
CA ASP A 21 -9.91 4.93 -6.39
C ASP A 21 -8.92 4.87 -5.22
N LEU A 22 -8.43 3.66 -4.93
CA LEU A 22 -7.43 3.45 -3.89
C LEU A 22 -6.02 3.56 -4.49
N TYR A 23 -5.17 4.31 -3.81
CA TYR A 23 -3.77 4.49 -4.17
C TYR A 23 -2.91 4.30 -2.92
N VAL A 24 -1.72 3.74 -3.08
CA VAL A 24 -0.71 3.65 -2.02
C VAL A 24 0.50 4.51 -2.41
N ALA A 25 1.03 5.24 -1.43
CA ALA A 25 2.20 6.10 -1.59
C ALA A 25 3.42 5.50 -0.89
N ASP A 26 4.56 5.57 -1.57
CA ASP A 26 5.87 5.35 -0.95
C ASP A 26 6.15 6.52 0.01
N ILE A 27 6.59 6.18 1.22
CA ILE A 27 6.99 7.15 2.24
C ILE A 27 8.44 6.92 2.70
N GLY A 28 9.22 6.17 1.91
CA GLY A 28 10.60 5.82 2.21
C GLY A 28 10.73 4.76 3.30
N VAL A 29 9.75 3.86 3.46
CA VAL A 29 9.88 2.74 4.40
C VAL A 29 10.94 1.78 3.86
N PRO A 30 12.04 1.53 4.58
CA PRO A 30 13.08 0.63 4.11
C PRO A 30 12.56 -0.80 3.93
N ARG A 31 12.98 -1.50 2.87
CA ARG A 31 12.59 -2.90 2.60
C ARG A 31 12.79 -3.82 3.81
N ILE A 32 13.90 -3.67 4.52
CA ILE A 32 14.23 -4.45 5.73
C ILE A 32 13.19 -4.33 6.85
N ALA A 33 12.42 -3.24 6.90
CA ALA A 33 11.34 -3.09 7.88
C ALA A 33 10.18 -4.06 7.59
N TYR A 34 9.84 -4.27 6.32
CA TYR A 34 8.82 -5.24 5.90
C TYR A 34 9.31 -6.69 6.03
N GLU A 35 10.56 -6.96 5.66
CA GLU A 35 11.18 -8.28 5.78
C GLU A 35 11.19 -8.76 7.24
N LYS A 36 11.50 -7.87 8.19
CA LYS A 36 11.43 -8.17 9.63
C LYS A 36 10.03 -8.51 10.13
N LEU A 37 8.99 -8.07 9.42
CA LEU A 37 7.59 -8.41 9.69
C LEU A 37 7.12 -9.63 8.90
N GLY A 38 7.98 -10.26 8.10
CA GLY A 38 7.63 -11.37 7.21
C GLY A 38 6.72 -10.94 6.05
N ILE A 39 6.76 -9.67 5.64
CA ILE A 39 5.93 -9.12 4.56
C ILE A 39 6.79 -8.96 3.31
N ASP A 40 6.37 -9.62 2.23
CA ASP A 40 6.91 -9.37 0.89
C ASP A 40 6.09 -8.27 0.20
N VAL A 41 6.75 -7.16 -0.12
CA VAL A 41 6.16 -6.00 -0.80
C VAL A 41 6.47 -5.95 -2.29
N GLY A 42 7.19 -6.95 -2.81
CA GLY A 42 7.60 -7.01 -4.21
C GLY A 42 8.34 -5.75 -4.65
N ASP A 43 7.99 -5.24 -5.84
CA ASP A 43 8.60 -4.07 -6.48
C ASP A 43 7.61 -2.91 -6.69
N TRP A 44 6.55 -2.80 -5.86
CA TRP A 44 5.45 -1.85 -6.06
C TRP A 44 5.93 -0.42 -6.36
N PHE A 45 6.97 0.04 -5.64
CA PHE A 45 7.49 1.41 -5.73
C PHE A 45 8.76 1.55 -6.57
N ARG A 46 9.15 0.54 -7.36
CA ARG A 46 10.39 0.58 -8.16
C ARG A 46 10.41 1.76 -9.13
N ASP A 47 9.30 1.98 -9.83
CA ASP A 47 9.21 2.96 -10.93
C ASP A 47 8.29 4.15 -10.61
N LYS A 48 7.51 4.08 -9.52
CA LYS A 48 6.49 5.08 -9.17
C LYS A 48 6.38 5.27 -7.66
N GLU A 49 6.33 6.53 -7.23
CA GLU A 49 6.09 6.89 -5.82
C GLU A 49 4.62 6.71 -5.39
N ILE A 50 3.68 6.66 -6.35
CA ILE A 50 2.25 6.44 -6.11
C ILE A 50 1.74 5.36 -7.05
N VAL A 51 1.09 4.33 -6.48
CA VAL A 51 0.59 3.16 -7.21
C VAL A 51 -0.92 3.04 -6.97
N LYS A 52 -1.69 2.84 -8.04
CA LYS A 52 -3.11 2.50 -7.95
C LYS A 52 -3.25 1.01 -7.62
N ILE A 53 -4.13 0.69 -6.68
CA ILE A 53 -4.43 -0.68 -6.20
C ILE A 53 -5.88 -1.03 -6.48
#